data_AF-A0A9X7YQD2-F1
#
_entry.id   AF-A0A9X7YQD2-F1
#
_cell.length_a   1.000
_cell.length_b   1.000
_cell.length_c   1.000
_cell.angle_alpha   90.00
_cell.angle_beta   90.00
_cell.angle_gamma   90.00
#
_symmetry.space_group_name_H-M   'P 1'
#
loop_
_entity.id
_entity.type
_entity.pdbx_description
1 polymer ?
#
loop_
_entity_poly.entity_id
_entity_poly.type
_entity_poly.pdbx_seq_one_letter_code
_entity_poly.pdbx_strand_id
1 'polypeptide(L)'
;MKQTLFFDAMVTPKIITLLYWLGLVGVVVGSIALMAGMFGGGLWSGLAVLVFGLIGTRVWCELLIVLFKIHENLQKVASKA
;
A
#
# COMPACT_ATOMS: atom_id res chain seq x y z
N MET A 1 5.04 -33.68 9.00
CA MET A 1 5.43 -32.74 7.92
C MET A 1 4.59 -31.48 8.12
N LYS A 2 5.22 -30.42 8.62
CA LYS A 2 4.54 -29.23 9.16
C LYS A 2 3.82 -28.49 8.04
N GLN A 3 2.51 -28.35 8.20
CA GLN A 3 1.64 -27.57 7.32
C GLN A 3 2.11 -26.12 7.32
N THR A 4 2.88 -25.75 6.30
CA THR A 4 3.35 -24.40 5.97
C THR A 4 2.24 -23.54 5.34
N LEU A 5 0.98 -23.88 5.60
CA LEU A 5 -0.20 -23.21 5.07
C LEU A 5 -1.04 -22.58 6.18
N PHE A 6 -0.40 -22.07 7.23
CA PHE A 6 -0.99 -21.09 8.15
C PHE A 6 -1.06 -19.70 7.47
N PHE A 7 -1.60 -19.64 6.26
CA PHE A 7 -2.02 -18.40 5.59
C PHE A 7 -3.46 -18.01 5.95
N ASP A 8 -4.03 -18.67 6.98
CA ASP A 8 -5.45 -18.61 7.34
C ASP A 8 -5.74 -17.77 8.60
N ALA A 9 -4.77 -16.98 9.11
CA ALA A 9 -5.04 -16.10 10.25
C ALA A 9 -4.16 -14.84 10.28
N MET A 10 -4.79 -13.69 10.01
CA MET A 10 -4.42 -12.35 10.52
C MET A 10 -3.19 -11.61 9.95
N VAL A 11 -2.61 -12.02 8.82
CA VAL A 11 -1.39 -11.34 8.30
C VAL A 11 -1.69 -10.29 7.22
N THR A 12 -2.81 -10.42 6.50
CA THR A 12 -3.08 -9.59 5.32
C THR A 12 -3.20 -8.08 5.61
N PRO A 13 -3.89 -7.63 6.69
CA PRO A 13 -3.95 -6.20 7.02
C PRO A 13 -2.58 -5.63 7.43
N LYS A 14 -1.76 -6.42 8.12
CA LYS A 14 -0.41 -6.03 8.57
C LYS A 14 0.59 -5.95 7.41
N ILE A 15 0.50 -6.85 6.44
CA ILE A 15 1.33 -6.79 5.23
C ILE A 15 1.00 -5.55 4.40
N ILE A 16 -0.30 -5.20 4.27
CA ILE A 16 -0.72 -4.03 3.49
C ILE A 16 -0.28 -2.72 4.15
N THR A 17 -0.32 -2.63 5.48
CA THR A 17 0.20 -1.45 6.20
C THR A 17 1.71 -1.28 6.02
N LEU A 18 2.45 -2.39 5.92
CA LEU A 18 3.89 -2.38 5.60
C LEU A 18 4.14 -1.93 4.15
N LEU A 19 3.38 -2.47 3.19
CA LEU A 19 3.39 -2.03 1.78
C LEU A 19 3.04 -0.56 1.62
N TYR A 20 2.08 -0.06 2.39
CA TYR A 20 1.69 1.35 2.39
C TYR A 20 2.87 2.26 2.80
N TRP A 21 3.57 1.93 3.88
CA TRP A 21 4.76 2.68 4.30
C TRP A 21 5.87 2.61 3.24
N LEU A 22 6.09 1.43 2.66
CA LEU A 22 7.10 1.20 1.62
C LEU A 22 6.78 1.99 0.34
N GLY A 23 5.51 2.00 -0.08
CA GLY A 23 5.02 2.79 -1.21
C GLY A 23 5.15 4.29 -0.97
N LEU A 24 4.81 4.76 0.25
CA LEU A 24 4.95 6.17 0.60
C LEU A 24 6.42 6.62 0.58
N VAL A 25 7.33 5.81 1.13
CA VAL A 25 8.77 6.06 1.04
C VAL A 25 9.22 6.07 -0.44
N GLY A 26 8.73 5.13 -1.25
CA GLY A 26 9.01 5.08 -2.69
C GLY A 26 8.59 6.35 -3.43
N VAL A 27 7.39 6.88 -3.16
CA VAL A 27 6.91 8.14 -3.76
C VAL A 27 7.74 9.33 -3.32
N VAL A 28 8.11 9.41 -2.04
CA VAL A 28 8.95 10.50 -1.52
C VAL A 28 10.35 10.45 -2.13
N VAL A 29 10.99 9.29 -2.15
CA VAL A 29 12.32 9.13 -2.75
C VAL A 29 12.28 9.36 -4.26
N GLY A 30 11.27 8.84 -4.95
CA GLY A 30 11.08 9.01 -6.39
C GLY A 30 10.82 10.47 -6.79
N SER A 31 10.01 11.20 -6.01
CA SER A 31 9.77 12.63 -6.25
C SER A 31 11.02 13.48 -6.01
N ILE A 32 11.81 13.18 -4.98
CA ILE A 32 13.10 13.84 -4.74
C ILE A 32 14.09 13.53 -5.87
N ALA A 33 14.18 12.27 -6.32
CA ALA A 33 15.05 11.88 -7.42
C ALA A 33 14.66 12.55 -8.76
N LEU A 34 13.36 12.71 -9.00
CA LEU A 34 12.83 13.50 -10.12
C LEU A 34 13.23 14.96 -10.00
N MET A 35 13.02 15.59 -8.83
CA MET A 35 13.44 16.99 -8.61
C MET A 35 14.95 17.20 -8.74
N ALA A 36 15.77 16.22 -8.37
CA ALA A 36 17.21 16.24 -8.51
C ALA A 36 17.70 16.07 -9.97
N GLY A 37 16.78 15.88 -10.93
CA GLY A 37 17.10 15.77 -12.34
C GLY A 37 17.59 14.40 -12.79
N MET A 38 17.60 13.39 -11.91
CA MET A 38 18.12 12.04 -12.23
C MET A 38 17.32 11.34 -13.34
N PHE A 39 16.06 11.73 -13.54
CA PHE A 39 15.15 11.15 -14.54
C PHE A 39 14.78 12.14 -15.67
N GLY A 40 15.49 13.26 -15.81
CA GLY A 40 15.15 14.30 -16.80
C GLY A 40 13.84 15.06 -16.52
N GLY A 41 13.18 14.74 -15.41
CA GLY A 41 12.02 15.47 -14.91
C GLY A 41 12.46 16.78 -14.27
N GLY A 42 11.85 17.90 -14.65
CA GLY A 42 12.06 19.17 -13.97
C GLY A 42 11.45 19.18 -12.56
N LEU A 43 11.78 20.22 -11.78
CA LEU A 43 11.23 20.48 -10.44
C LEU A 43 9.69 20.37 -10.38
N TRP A 44 9.01 20.86 -11.41
CA TRP A 44 7.55 20.78 -11.56
C TRP A 44 7.02 19.34 -11.67
N SER A 45 7.74 18.48 -12.39
CA SER A 45 7.33 17.07 -12.57
C SER A 45 7.46 16.28 -11.27
N GLY A 46 8.54 16.50 -10.51
CA GLY A 46 8.70 15.91 -9.19
C GLY A 46 7.65 16.38 -8.20
N LEU A 47 7.26 17.66 -8.26
CA LEU A 47 6.23 18.24 -7.38
C LEU A 47 4.83 17.68 -7.70
N ALA A 48 4.50 17.52 -8.98
CA ALA A 48 3.27 16.86 -9.41
C ALA A 48 3.23 15.40 -8.94
N VAL A 49 4.31 14.63 -9.14
CA VAL A 49 4.39 13.23 -8.69
C VAL A 49 4.35 13.12 -7.17
N LEU A 50 4.92 14.07 -6.43
CA LEU A 50 4.84 14.08 -4.97
C LEU A 50 3.38 14.22 -4.51
N VAL A 51 2.65 15.22 -5.02
CA VAL A 51 1.26 15.49 -4.63
C VAL A 51 0.32 14.37 -5.09
N PHE A 52 0.32 14.06 -6.39
CA PHE A 52 -0.56 13.02 -6.94
C PHE A 52 -0.17 11.62 -6.47
N GLY A 53 1.12 11.34 -6.31
CA GLY A 53 1.62 10.06 -5.81
C GLY A 53 1.25 9.83 -4.35
N LEU A 54 1.38 10.84 -3.47
CA LEU A 54 0.97 10.69 -2.07
C LEU A 54 -0.53 10.44 -1.94
N ILE A 55 -1.35 11.23 -2.65
CA ILE A 55 -2.80 11.09 -2.63
C ILE A 55 -3.21 9.74 -3.23
N GLY A 56 -2.65 9.37 -4.38
CA GLY A 56 -2.92 8.10 -5.05
C GLY A 56 -2.54 6.90 -4.19
N THR A 57 -1.33 6.89 -3.60
CA THR A 57 -0.89 5.82 -2.69
C THR A 57 -1.77 5.72 -1.46
N ARG A 58 -2.21 6.85 -0.87
CA ARG A 58 -3.14 6.85 0.27
C ARG A 58 -4.47 6.18 -0.07
N VAL A 59 -5.13 6.67 -1.13
CA VAL A 59 -6.45 6.17 -1.55
C VAL A 59 -6.38 4.69 -1.94
N TRP A 60 -5.35 4.30 -2.71
CA TRP A 60 -5.18 2.93 -3.16
C TRP A 60 -4.93 1.97 -1.99
N CYS A 61 -4.04 2.35 -1.06
CA CYS A 61 -3.76 1.53 0.11
C CYS A 61 -4.95 1.46 1.08
N GLU A 62 -5.69 2.54 1.30
CA GLU A 62 -6.90 2.51 2.15
C GLU A 62 -7.97 1.59 1.55
N LEU A 63 -8.22 1.65 0.24
CA LEU A 63 -9.17 0.77 -0.44
C LEU A 63 -8.77 -0.71 -0.31
N LEU A 64 -7.49 -1.03 -0.48
CA LEU A 64 -6.98 -2.39 -0.27
C LEU A 64 -7.22 -2.87 1.16
N ILE A 65 -6.87 -2.05 2.17
CA ILE A 65 -7.08 -2.40 3.58
C ILE A 65 -8.56 -2.64 3.86
N VAL A 66 -9.44 -1.76 3.37
CA VAL A 66 -10.90 -1.88 3.56
C VAL A 66 -11.43 -3.18 2.95
N LEU A 67 -11.02 -3.51 1.72
CA LEU A 67 -11.48 -4.73 1.03
C LEU A 67 -11.06 -6.00 1.78
N PHE A 68 -9.82 -6.06 2.26
CA PHE A 68 -9.37 -7.19 3.09
C PHE A 68 -10.05 -7.24 4.45
N LYS A 69 -10.36 -6.09 5.04
CA LYS A 69 -11.10 -6.03 6.30
C LYS A 69 -12.55 -6.50 6.12
N ILE A 70 -13.19 -6.20 4.98
CA ILE A 70 -14.50 -6.74 4.63
C ILE A 70 -14.42 -8.27 4.50
N HIS A 71 -13.41 -8.78 3.81
CA HIS A 71 -13.20 -10.22 3.65
C HIS A 71 -13.06 -10.95 5.01
N GLU A 72 -12.26 -10.42 5.94
CA GLU A 72 -12.14 -10.96 7.29
C GLU A 72 -13.47 -10.94 8.06
N ASN A 73 -14.26 -9.87 7.95
CA ASN A 73 -15.57 -9.80 8.60
C ASN A 73 -16.56 -10.79 8.00
N LEU A 74 -16.53 -11.00 6.68
CA LEU A 74 -17.39 -11.93 5.97
C LEU A 74 -17.06 -13.39 6.34
N GLN A 75 -15.77 -13.72 6.47
CA GLN A 75 -15.32 -15.03 6.96
C GLN A 75 -15.78 -15.29 8.40
N LYS A 76 -15.72 -14.28 9.29
CA LYS A 76 -16.21 -14.39 10.68
C LYS A 76 -17.71 -14.66 10.74
N VAL A 77 -18.51 -14.02 9.88
CA VAL A 77 -19.97 -14.25 9.81
C VAL A 77 -20.26 -15.66 9.29
N ALA A 78 -19.57 -16.11 8.23
CA ALA A 78 -19.73 -17.45 7.67
C ALA A 78 -19.36 -18.56 8.67
N SER A 79 -18.33 -18.35 9.50
CA SER A 79 -17.92 -19.34 10.53
C SER A 79 -18.89 -19.46 11.72
N LYS A 80 -19.83 -18.52 11.85
CA LYS A 80 -20.84 -18.48 12.93
C LYS A 80 -22.21 -19.01 12.50
N ALA A 81 -22.39 -19.34 11.22
CA ALA A 81 -23.58 -19.99 10.66
C ALA A 81 -23.30 -21.49 10.46
#